data_AF-A0A1Q9DMS8-F1
#
_entry.id   AF-A0A1Q9DMS8-F1
#
_cell.length_a   1.000
_cell.length_b   1.000
_cell.length_c   1.000
_cell.angle_alpha   90.00
_cell.angle_beta   90.00
_cell.angle_gamma   90.00
#
_symmetry.space_group_name_H-M   'P 1'
#
loop_
_entity.id
_entity.type
_entity.pdbx_description
1 polymer ?
#
loop_
_entity_poly.entity_id
_entity_poly.type
_entity_poly.pdbx_seq_one_letter_code
_entity_poly.pdbx_strand_id
1 'polypeptide(L)'
;MWHADAMKALAGSNRMPLLQMGQLELCLRRADEFLQEAEPNFARYYAVLKTELRLLLLRIVLVGCCVNCSKLEIQSTMFALSRAGKRTGIQRADAEELLSLAVAHFTSLFALHVALASVLDLRAGIKKARRLQEEKEEKQTATMVAEIRWLFRFVYGCVAICVVTQCHCVAKLIAAFVCEDSVWDFPMHCVDLHSTAPKL
;
A
#
# COMPACT_ATOMS: atom_id res chain seq x y z
N MET A 1 -6.96 -15.43 17.65
CA MET A 1 -7.91 -14.32 17.97
C MET A 1 -7.32 -12.92 17.76
N TRP A 2 -6.30 -12.47 18.51
CA TRP A 2 -5.73 -11.11 18.33
C TRP A 2 -5.22 -10.83 16.89
N HIS A 3 -4.56 -11.80 16.24
CA HIS A 3 -4.09 -11.66 14.85
C HIS A 3 -5.25 -11.45 13.86
N ALA A 4 -6.38 -12.15 14.03
CA ALA A 4 -7.55 -11.97 13.18
C ALA A 4 -8.14 -10.55 13.31
N ASP A 5 -8.25 -10.03 14.54
CA ASP A 5 -8.79 -8.70 14.79
C ASP A 5 -7.87 -7.59 14.29
N ALA A 6 -6.55 -7.74 14.46
CA ALA A 6 -5.56 -6.85 13.86
C ALA A 6 -5.68 -6.83 12.32
N MET A 7 -5.86 -7.98 11.70
CA MET A 7 -6.00 -8.11 10.24
C MET A 7 -7.32 -7.54 9.72
N LYS A 8 -8.42 -7.69 10.48
CA LYS A 8 -9.69 -7.00 10.20
C LYS A 8 -9.54 -5.48 10.29
N ALA A 9 -8.84 -4.97 11.30
CA ALA A 9 -8.58 -3.54 11.44
C ALA A 9 -7.73 -3.00 10.28
N LEU A 10 -6.68 -3.75 9.87
CA LEU A 10 -5.87 -3.42 8.70
C LEU A 10 -6.71 -3.42 7.42
N ALA A 11 -7.55 -4.45 7.20
CA ALA A 11 -8.49 -4.47 6.08
C ALA A 11 -9.48 -3.29 6.11
N GLY A 12 -9.91 -2.85 7.29
CA GLY A 12 -10.73 -1.65 7.50
C GLY A 12 -10.02 -0.36 7.06
N SER A 13 -8.74 -0.20 7.41
CA SER A 13 -7.95 0.97 7.00
C SER A 13 -7.80 1.09 5.47
N ASN A 14 -7.76 -0.04 4.77
CA ASN A 14 -7.74 -0.11 3.31
C ASN A 14 -9.08 0.23 2.63
N ARG A 15 -10.17 0.46 3.39
CA ARG A 15 -11.46 0.94 2.84
C ARG A 15 -11.48 2.44 2.60
N MET A 16 -10.63 3.22 3.28
CA MET A 16 -10.56 4.67 3.09
C MET A 16 -10.16 5.08 1.65
N PRO A 17 -9.19 4.41 1.00
CA PRO A 17 -8.88 4.66 -0.42
C PRO A 17 -10.07 4.50 -1.38
N LEU A 18 -11.01 3.59 -1.12
CA LEU A 18 -12.22 3.41 -1.94
C LEU A 18 -13.12 4.64 -1.93
N LEU A 19 -13.31 5.24 -0.75
CA LEU A 19 -14.11 6.46 -0.60
C LEU A 19 -13.44 7.68 -1.25
N GLN A 20 -12.13 7.59 -1.49
CA GLN A 20 -11.32 8.69 -2.01
C GLN A 20 -11.14 8.67 -3.52
N MET A 21 -11.53 7.59 -4.24
CA MET A 21 -11.44 7.54 -5.71
C MET A 21 -12.19 8.71 -6.37
N GLY A 22 -13.40 9.01 -5.91
CA GLY A 22 -14.18 10.14 -6.44
C GLY A 22 -13.61 11.52 -6.09
N GLN A 23 -12.82 11.62 -5.02
CA GLN A 23 -12.24 12.90 -4.59
C GLN A 23 -11.16 13.39 -5.55
N LEU A 24 -10.27 12.48 -5.99
CA LEU A 24 -9.22 12.85 -6.94
C LEU A 24 -9.82 13.29 -8.27
N GLU A 25 -10.81 12.56 -8.77
CA GLU A 25 -11.50 12.92 -10.01
C GLU A 25 -12.14 14.31 -9.91
N LEU A 26 -12.83 14.60 -8.81
CA LEU A 26 -13.42 15.93 -8.56
C LEU A 26 -12.35 17.02 -8.46
N CYS A 27 -11.23 16.76 -7.78
CA CYS A 27 -10.11 17.71 -7.70
C CYS A 27 -9.49 17.98 -9.07
N LEU A 28 -9.31 16.95 -9.90
CA LEU A 28 -8.79 17.08 -11.26
C LEU A 28 -9.76 17.85 -12.16
N ARG A 29 -11.07 17.59 -12.06
CA ARG A 29 -12.09 18.35 -12.81
C ARG A 29 -12.08 19.83 -12.43
N ARG A 30 -12.03 20.14 -11.13
CA ARG A 30 -11.91 21.54 -10.65
C ARG A 30 -10.60 22.18 -11.08
N ALA A 31 -9.51 21.41 -11.10
CA ALA A 31 -8.23 21.92 -11.61
C ALA A 31 -8.35 22.25 -13.10
N ASP A 32 -8.98 21.38 -13.89
CA ASP A 32 -9.18 21.58 -15.32
C ASP A 32 -9.96 22.86 -15.65
N GLU A 33 -10.85 23.33 -14.77
CA GLU A 33 -11.53 24.64 -14.91
C GLU A 33 -10.50 25.79 -15.03
N PHE A 34 -9.41 25.77 -14.25
CA PHE A 34 -8.34 26.79 -14.34
C PHE A 34 -7.58 26.78 -15.67
N LEU A 35 -7.63 25.67 -16.42
CA LEU A 35 -7.04 25.59 -17.75
C LEU A 35 -7.99 26.05 -18.86
N GLN A 36 -9.30 26.04 -18.59
CA GLN A 36 -10.35 26.42 -19.54
C GLN A 36 -10.72 27.92 -19.46
N GLU A 37 -10.25 28.62 -18.44
CA GLU A 37 -10.38 30.08 -18.33
C GLU A 37 -9.77 30.81 -19.55
N ALA A 38 -10.30 31.99 -19.87
CA ALA A 38 -9.84 32.81 -21.01
C ALA A 38 -8.32 33.08 -20.93
N GLU A 39 -7.83 33.31 -19.72
CA GLU A 39 -6.41 33.31 -19.36
C GLU A 39 -6.13 32.12 -18.43
N PRO A 40 -5.53 31.02 -18.92
CA PRO A 40 -5.28 29.84 -18.12
C PRO A 40 -4.32 30.10 -16.98
N ASN A 41 -4.67 29.66 -15.78
CA ASN A 41 -3.83 29.79 -14.60
C ASN A 41 -3.04 28.50 -14.34
N PHE A 42 -1.94 28.32 -15.08
CA PHE A 42 -1.08 27.14 -14.95
C PHE A 42 -0.48 26.99 -13.55
N ALA A 43 -0.13 28.11 -12.89
CA ALA A 43 0.42 28.10 -11.54
C ALA A 43 -0.56 27.47 -10.52
N ARG A 44 -1.83 27.87 -10.58
CA ARG A 44 -2.89 27.32 -9.72
C ARG A 44 -3.16 25.86 -10.03
N TYR A 45 -3.20 25.49 -11.32
CA TYR A 45 -3.34 24.09 -11.74
C TYR A 45 -2.24 23.19 -11.16
N TYR A 46 -0.97 23.58 -11.33
CA TYR A 46 0.16 22.83 -10.79
C TYR A 46 0.18 22.78 -9.26
N ALA A 47 -0.28 23.84 -8.57
CA ALA A 47 -0.39 23.84 -7.11
C ALA A 47 -1.42 22.80 -6.61
N VAL A 48 -2.56 22.67 -7.29
CA VAL A 48 -3.57 21.63 -6.97
C VAL A 48 -2.96 20.24 -7.18
N LEU A 49 -2.37 19.98 -8.34
CA LEU A 49 -1.75 18.69 -8.63
C LEU A 49 -0.62 18.33 -7.66
N LYS A 50 0.21 19.30 -7.28
CA LYS A 50 1.27 19.11 -6.29
C LYS A 50 0.69 18.71 -4.93
N THR A 51 -0.43 19.32 -4.54
CA THR A 51 -1.13 18.99 -3.29
C THR A 51 -1.69 17.57 -3.33
N GLU A 52 -2.38 17.21 -4.41
CA GLU A 52 -2.91 15.85 -4.60
C GLU A 52 -1.80 14.80 -4.64
N LEU A 53 -0.67 15.10 -5.29
CA LEU A 53 0.47 14.20 -5.34
C LEU A 53 1.11 13.97 -3.95
N ARG A 54 1.14 15.01 -3.09
CA ARG A 54 1.59 14.88 -1.70
C ARG A 54 0.62 14.06 -0.86
N LEU A 55 -0.68 14.27 -1.02
CA LEU A 55 -1.70 13.47 -0.34
C LEU A 55 -1.63 12.01 -0.77
N LEU A 56 -1.48 11.76 -2.07
CA LEU A 56 -1.29 10.42 -2.62
C LEU A 56 -0.03 9.77 -2.07
N LEU A 57 1.08 10.49 -2.00
CA LEU A 57 2.31 10.00 -1.41
C LEU A 57 2.11 9.59 0.06
N LEU A 58 1.51 10.46 0.85
CA LEU A 58 1.21 10.18 2.26
C LEU A 58 0.35 8.92 2.41
N ARG A 59 -0.66 8.75 1.54
CA ARG A 59 -1.50 7.54 1.52
C ARG A 59 -0.70 6.29 1.15
N ILE A 60 0.17 6.35 0.14
CA ILE A 60 1.00 5.20 -0.24
C ILE A 60 1.97 4.82 0.89
N VAL A 61 2.52 5.79 1.61
CA VAL A 61 3.40 5.52 2.76
C VAL A 61 2.60 4.92 3.93
N LEU A 62 1.56 5.61 4.39
CA LEU A 62 0.81 5.19 5.58
C LEU A 62 -0.03 3.93 5.34
N VAL A 63 -0.79 3.90 4.24
CA VAL A 63 -1.71 2.79 3.92
C VAL A 63 -1.00 1.72 3.11
N GLY A 64 -0.10 2.08 2.20
CA GLY A 64 0.64 1.09 1.43
C GLY A 64 1.78 0.45 2.25
N CYS A 65 2.76 1.24 2.68
CA CYS A 65 3.96 0.69 3.32
C CYS A 65 3.67 0.16 4.72
N CYS A 66 3.09 0.97 5.62
CA CYS A 66 2.91 0.56 7.02
C CYS A 66 1.96 -0.65 7.15
N VAL A 67 0.81 -0.65 6.46
CA VAL A 67 -0.12 -1.80 6.50
C VAL A 67 0.53 -3.07 5.96
N ASN A 68 1.32 -2.98 4.88
CA ASN A 68 2.01 -4.14 4.33
C ASN A 68 3.13 -4.65 5.26
N CYS A 69 3.86 -3.76 5.94
CA CYS A 69 4.82 -4.14 6.96
C CYS A 69 4.15 -4.83 8.14
N SER A 70 3.06 -4.26 8.69
CA SER A 70 2.30 -4.87 9.78
C SER A 70 1.71 -6.21 9.39
N LYS A 71 1.22 -6.34 8.15
CA LYS A 71 0.76 -7.63 7.61
C LYS A 71 1.87 -8.68 7.56
N LEU A 72 3.08 -8.30 7.12
CA LEU A 72 4.23 -9.22 7.12
C LEU A 72 4.63 -9.67 8.52
N GLU A 73 4.57 -8.76 9.48
CA GLU A 73 4.86 -9.05 10.88
C GLU A 73 3.84 -10.04 11.44
N ILE A 74 2.54 -9.75 11.29
CA ILE A 74 1.43 -10.64 11.71
C ILE A 74 1.51 -12.00 11.00
N GLN A 75 1.80 -12.04 9.69
CA GLN A 75 2.01 -13.32 8.98
C GLN A 75 3.14 -14.12 9.61
N SER A 76 4.25 -13.47 9.94
CA SER A 76 5.43 -14.13 10.49
C SER A 76 5.15 -14.68 11.90
N THR A 77 4.45 -13.92 12.75
CA THR A 77 4.06 -14.38 14.10
C THR A 77 3.00 -15.49 14.04
N MET A 78 1.99 -15.35 13.18
CA MET A 78 0.93 -16.35 12.99
C MET A 78 1.51 -17.69 12.52
N PHE A 79 2.43 -17.68 11.54
CA PHE A 79 3.08 -18.90 11.09
C PHE A 79 4.00 -19.51 12.15
N ALA A 80 4.73 -18.70 12.93
CA ALA A 80 5.54 -19.20 14.04
C ALA A 80 4.69 -19.90 15.12
N LEU A 81 3.56 -19.28 15.52
CA LEU A 81 2.64 -19.83 16.51
C LEU A 81 1.94 -21.10 16.02
N SER A 82 1.48 -21.11 14.76
CA SER A 82 0.86 -22.30 14.15
C SER A 82 1.81 -23.50 14.15
N ARG A 83 3.12 -23.26 13.92
CA ARG A 83 4.15 -24.30 14.00
C ARG A 83 4.41 -24.78 15.42
N ALA A 84 4.47 -23.89 16.40
CA ALA A 84 4.60 -24.27 17.81
C ALA A 84 3.42 -25.14 18.27
N GLY A 85 2.20 -24.81 17.84
CA GLY A 85 0.99 -25.60 18.11
C GLY A 85 0.98 -26.99 17.46
N LYS A 86 1.51 -27.13 16.24
CA LYS A 86 1.68 -28.45 15.60
C LYS A 86 2.55 -29.39 16.43
N ARG A 87 3.61 -28.89 17.07
CA ARG A 87 4.50 -29.69 17.93
C ARG A 87 3.83 -30.18 19.22
N THR A 88 2.80 -29.48 19.70
CA THR A 88 2.05 -29.85 20.92
C THR A 88 0.77 -30.64 20.64
N GLY A 89 0.50 -31.01 19.38
CA GLY A 89 -0.71 -31.73 18.98
C GLY A 89 -1.96 -30.85 18.83
N ILE A 90 -1.85 -29.53 19.00
CA ILE A 90 -2.94 -28.57 18.79
C ILE A 90 -2.88 -28.14 17.31
N GLN A 91 -3.38 -29.00 16.44
CA GLN A 91 -3.54 -28.70 15.01
C GLN A 91 -4.86 -27.96 14.78
N ARG A 92 -4.80 -26.64 14.64
CA ARG A 92 -5.72 -25.88 13.78
C ARG A 92 -5.03 -24.60 13.38
N ALA A 93 -4.57 -24.52 12.13
CA ALA A 93 -4.47 -23.22 11.49
C ALA A 93 -5.91 -22.70 11.42
N ASP A 94 -6.22 -21.69 12.23
CA ASP A 94 -7.59 -21.23 12.41
C ASP A 94 -8.09 -20.67 11.08
N ALA A 95 -9.13 -21.27 10.50
CA ALA A 95 -9.65 -20.88 9.19
C ALA A 95 -10.04 -19.39 9.17
N GLU A 96 -10.42 -18.86 10.33
CA GLU A 96 -10.70 -17.44 10.54
C GLU A 96 -9.46 -16.54 10.39
N GLU A 97 -8.29 -16.99 10.83
CA GLU A 97 -7.03 -16.24 10.71
C GLU A 97 -6.56 -16.22 9.25
N LEU A 98 -6.67 -17.35 8.54
CA LEU A 98 -6.39 -17.43 7.11
C LEU A 98 -7.35 -16.57 6.27
N LEU A 99 -8.64 -16.59 6.61
CA LEU A 99 -9.64 -15.75 5.94
C LEU A 99 -9.35 -14.26 6.18
N SER A 100 -9.04 -13.87 7.42
CA SER A 100 -8.70 -12.48 7.77
C SER A 100 -7.42 -12.04 7.05
N LEU A 101 -6.45 -12.94 6.90
CA LEU A 101 -5.24 -12.71 6.12
C LEU A 101 -5.54 -12.49 4.64
N ALA A 102 -6.35 -13.36 4.03
CA ALA A 102 -6.76 -13.22 2.64
C ALA A 102 -7.47 -11.87 2.40
N VAL A 103 -8.42 -11.50 3.27
CA VAL A 103 -9.15 -10.22 3.16
C VAL A 103 -8.22 -9.02 3.28
N ALA A 104 -7.29 -9.01 4.24
CA ALA A 104 -6.28 -7.95 4.35
C ALA A 104 -5.39 -7.89 3.09
N HIS A 105 -5.08 -9.04 2.50
CA HIS A 105 -4.29 -9.12 1.28
C HIS A 105 -5.03 -8.50 0.09
N PHE A 106 -6.26 -8.94 -0.19
CA PHE A 106 -7.07 -8.41 -1.28
C PHE A 106 -7.35 -6.91 -1.14
N THR A 107 -7.67 -6.45 0.08
CA THR A 107 -7.91 -5.02 0.32
C THR A 107 -6.65 -4.17 0.10
N SER A 108 -5.48 -4.67 0.51
CA SER A 108 -4.21 -3.97 0.26
C SER A 108 -3.77 -3.98 -1.21
N LEU A 109 -4.07 -5.05 -1.95
CA LEU A 109 -3.89 -5.13 -3.42
C LEU A 109 -4.79 -4.14 -4.14
N PHE A 110 -6.06 -4.07 -3.72
CA PHE A 110 -7.01 -3.12 -4.27
C PHE A 110 -6.58 -1.66 -3.99
N ALA A 111 -6.15 -1.36 -2.76
CA ALA A 111 -5.62 -0.03 -2.42
C ALA A 111 -4.40 0.35 -3.28
N LEU A 112 -3.50 -0.61 -3.57
CA LEU A 112 -2.37 -0.42 -4.47
C LEU A 112 -2.83 -0.15 -5.91
N HIS A 113 -3.84 -0.86 -6.40
CA HIS A 113 -4.44 -0.63 -7.72
C HIS A 113 -5.03 0.79 -7.83
N VAL A 114 -5.79 1.23 -6.82
CA VAL A 114 -6.34 2.60 -6.75
C VAL A 114 -5.23 3.64 -6.73
N ALA A 115 -4.16 3.41 -5.97
CA ALA A 115 -3.01 4.31 -5.95
C ALA A 115 -2.33 4.39 -7.32
N LEU A 116 -2.14 3.26 -8.01
CA LEU A 116 -1.58 3.22 -9.37
C LEU A 116 -2.45 3.98 -10.37
N ALA A 117 -3.76 3.78 -10.35
CA ALA A 117 -4.69 4.54 -11.20
C ALA A 117 -4.56 6.05 -10.94
N SER A 118 -4.54 6.46 -9.66
CA SER A 118 -4.36 7.86 -9.25
C SER A 118 -3.06 8.47 -9.76
N VAL A 119 -1.96 7.72 -9.74
CA VAL A 119 -0.66 8.15 -10.31
C VAL A 119 -0.77 8.38 -11.82
N LEU A 120 -1.45 7.48 -12.53
CA LEU A 120 -1.63 7.59 -13.98
C LEU A 120 -2.48 8.82 -14.35
N ASP A 121 -3.56 9.07 -13.61
CA ASP A 121 -4.43 10.22 -13.83
C ASP A 121 -3.70 11.55 -13.58
N LEU A 122 -2.97 11.66 -12.47
CA LEU A 122 -2.13 12.84 -12.19
C LEU A 122 -1.07 13.05 -13.27
N ARG A 123 -0.46 11.97 -13.76
CA ARG A 123 0.55 12.04 -14.83
C ARG A 123 -0.07 12.50 -16.16
N ALA A 124 -1.27 12.04 -16.47
CA ALA A 124 -2.02 12.48 -17.65
C ALA A 124 -2.35 13.98 -17.56
N GLY A 125 -2.86 14.44 -16.41
CA GLY A 125 -3.14 15.87 -16.16
C GLY A 125 -1.90 16.76 -16.33
N ILE A 126 -0.75 16.35 -15.78
CA ILE A 126 0.50 17.10 -15.93
C ILE A 126 0.99 17.15 -17.38
N LYS A 127 0.86 16.04 -18.12
CA LYS A 127 1.20 15.99 -19.55
C LYS A 127 0.28 16.89 -20.37
N LYS A 128 -1.01 16.93 -20.04
CA LYS A 128 -2.00 17.83 -20.66
C LYS A 128 -1.63 19.30 -20.43
N ALA A 129 -1.42 19.71 -19.18
CA ALA A 129 -1.06 21.10 -18.86
C ALA A 129 0.27 21.53 -19.50
N ARG A 130 1.25 20.63 -19.55
CA ARG A 130 2.54 20.93 -20.18
C ARG A 130 2.41 21.24 -21.68
N ARG A 131 1.57 20.50 -22.41
CA ARG A 131 1.33 20.75 -23.84
C ARG A 131 0.70 22.12 -24.07
N LEU A 132 -0.33 22.44 -23.28
CA LEU A 132 -1.02 23.74 -23.35
C LEU A 132 -0.08 24.90 -22.99
N GLN A 133 0.84 24.68 -22.04
CA GLN A 133 1.83 25.68 -21.66
C GLN A 133 2.88 25.90 -22.77
N GLU A 134 3.33 24.83 -23.42
CA GLU A 134 4.25 24.90 -24.56
C GLU A 134 3.60 25.64 -25.75
N GLU A 135 2.30 25.43 -26.00
CA GLU A 135 1.52 26.15 -27.02
C GLU A 135 1.38 27.66 -26.71
N LYS A 136 1.36 28.04 -25.44
CA LYS A 136 1.24 29.45 -25.00
C LYS A 136 2.58 30.14 -24.73
N GLU A 137 3.70 29.46 -24.98
CA GLU A 137 5.09 29.94 -24.78
C GLU A 137 5.40 30.48 -23.36
N GLU A 138 4.64 30.05 -22.35
CA GLU A 138 4.74 30.60 -21.01
C GLU A 138 5.83 29.86 -20.19
N LYS A 139 6.86 30.57 -19.72
CA LYS A 139 8.01 29.96 -19.01
C LYS A 139 7.93 30.00 -17.47
N GLN A 140 6.88 30.58 -16.91
CA GLN A 140 6.85 30.96 -15.48
C GLN A 140 6.80 29.79 -14.48
N THR A 141 6.45 28.57 -14.90
CA THR A 141 6.19 27.44 -13.97
C THR A 141 7.30 26.37 -13.93
N ALA A 142 8.46 26.61 -14.53
CA ALA A 142 9.54 25.61 -14.67
C ALA A 142 9.96 24.96 -13.33
N THR A 143 10.06 25.76 -12.26
CA THR A 143 10.42 25.29 -10.92
C THR A 143 9.37 24.35 -10.33
N MET A 144 8.08 24.67 -10.48
CA MET A 144 6.99 23.80 -9.99
C MET A 144 6.97 22.45 -10.72
N VAL A 145 7.20 22.46 -12.03
CA VAL A 145 7.27 21.23 -12.84
C VAL A 145 8.43 20.34 -12.39
N ALA A 146 9.58 20.92 -12.03
CA ALA A 146 10.72 20.17 -11.51
C ALA A 146 10.41 19.50 -10.16
N GLU A 147 9.77 20.22 -9.23
CA GLU A 147 9.35 19.67 -7.94
C GLU A 147 8.35 18.53 -8.09
N ILE A 148 7.34 18.70 -8.95
CA ILE A 148 6.32 17.68 -9.21
C ILE A 148 6.96 16.42 -9.82
N ARG A 149 7.94 16.58 -10.72
CA ARG A 149 8.70 15.46 -11.29
C ARG A 149 9.49 14.71 -10.21
N TRP A 150 10.08 15.43 -9.26
CA TRP A 150 10.79 14.83 -8.14
C TRP A 150 9.84 14.05 -7.23
N LEU A 151 8.68 14.63 -6.90
CA LEU A 151 7.63 13.95 -6.12
C LEU A 151 7.15 12.65 -6.81
N PHE A 152 6.98 12.64 -8.13
CA PHE A 152 6.62 11.41 -8.84
C PHE A 152 7.66 10.31 -8.68
N ARG A 153 8.96 10.64 -8.74
CA ARG A 153 10.02 9.64 -8.53
C ARG A 153 9.88 9.00 -7.16
N PHE A 154 9.60 9.81 -6.14
CA PHE A 154 9.40 9.31 -4.78
C PHE A 154 8.14 8.44 -4.67
N VAL A 155 7.03 8.86 -5.27
CA VAL A 155 5.79 8.07 -5.37
C VAL A 155 6.03 6.72 -6.05
N TYR A 156 6.72 6.69 -7.18
CA TYR A 156 7.08 5.44 -7.87
C TYR A 156 7.96 4.53 -7.01
N GLY A 157 8.91 5.11 -6.26
CA GLY A 157 9.72 4.37 -5.30
C GLY A 157 8.87 3.69 -4.21
N CYS A 158 7.95 4.42 -3.60
CA CYS A 158 7.04 3.87 -2.60
C CYS A 158 6.11 2.80 -3.18
N VAL A 159 5.58 3.00 -4.38
CA VAL A 159 4.77 1.99 -5.09
C VAL A 159 5.58 0.72 -5.33
N ALA A 160 6.84 0.83 -5.78
CA ALA A 160 7.70 -0.32 -6.00
C ALA A 160 7.96 -1.11 -4.70
N ILE A 161 8.20 -0.40 -3.58
CA ILE A 161 8.32 -1.03 -2.26
C ILE A 161 7.04 -1.80 -1.92
N CYS A 162 5.87 -1.16 -2.06
CA CYS A 162 4.59 -1.82 -1.82
C CYS A 162 4.41 -3.09 -2.67
N VAL A 163 4.74 -3.05 -3.97
CA VAL A 163 4.66 -4.22 -4.86
C VAL A 163 5.56 -5.35 -4.36
N VAL A 164 6.83 -5.05 -4.03
CA VAL A 164 7.79 -6.04 -3.54
C VAL A 164 7.31 -6.67 -2.23
N THR A 165 6.83 -5.85 -1.29
CA THR A 165 6.28 -6.32 -0.01
C THR A 165 5.06 -7.21 -0.21
N GLN A 166 4.15 -6.85 -1.13
CA GLN A 166 2.99 -7.66 -1.49
C GLN A 166 3.40 -9.01 -2.07
N CYS A 167 4.30 -9.03 -3.06
CA CYS A 167 4.83 -10.27 -3.63
C CYS A 167 5.46 -11.15 -2.55
N HIS A 168 6.20 -10.55 -1.61
CA HIS A 168 6.81 -11.29 -0.50
C HIS A 168 5.75 -11.91 0.45
N CYS A 169 4.68 -11.18 0.77
CA CYS A 169 3.56 -11.70 1.56
C CYS A 169 2.87 -12.88 0.86
N VAL A 170 2.65 -12.79 -0.46
CA VAL A 170 2.07 -13.89 -1.26
C VAL A 170 2.99 -15.10 -1.24
N ALA A 171 4.28 -14.89 -1.49
CA ALA A 171 5.27 -15.97 -1.49
C ALA A 171 5.31 -16.70 -0.13
N LYS A 172 5.27 -15.96 0.99
CA LYS A 172 5.16 -16.55 2.34
C LYS A 172 3.87 -17.34 2.53
N LEU A 173 2.74 -16.80 2.06
CA LEU A 173 1.46 -17.49 2.15
C LEU A 173 1.48 -18.81 1.37
N ILE A 174 1.96 -18.80 0.13
CA ILE A 174 2.09 -20.01 -0.70
C ILE A 174 3.05 -21.01 -0.04
N ALA A 175 4.21 -20.55 0.44
CA ALA A 175 5.19 -21.40 1.11
C ALA A 175 4.62 -22.09 2.37
N ALA A 176 3.70 -21.45 3.08
CA ALA A 176 3.03 -22.04 4.23
C ALA A 176 2.08 -23.20 3.88
N PHE A 177 1.61 -23.30 2.63
CA PHE A 177 0.73 -24.37 2.16
C PHE A 177 1.42 -25.43 1.29
N VAL A 178 2.45 -25.04 0.52
CA VAL A 178 3.07 -25.91 -0.49
C VAL A 178 4.31 -26.63 0.05
N CYS A 179 5.05 -26.03 0.98
CA CYS A 179 6.26 -26.65 1.52
C CYS A 179 5.99 -27.20 2.91
N GLU A 180 5.90 -28.54 3.02
CA GLU A 180 5.97 -29.23 4.31
C GLU A 180 7.28 -28.87 5.06
N ASP A 181 8.37 -28.56 4.30
CA ASP A 181 9.69 -28.12 4.78
C ASP A 181 10.14 -26.79 4.12
N SER A 182 9.38 -25.69 4.26
CA SER A 182 9.79 -24.39 3.65
C SER A 182 11.12 -23.90 4.25
N VAL A 183 11.99 -23.23 3.49
CA VAL A 183 13.27 -22.60 3.97
C VAL A 183 13.13 -21.70 5.21
N TRP A 184 11.91 -21.27 5.53
CA TRP A 184 11.58 -20.56 6.78
C TRP A 184 11.44 -21.47 7.99
N ASP A 185 11.61 -22.78 7.83
CA ASP A 185 11.78 -23.77 8.87
C ASP A 185 13.22 -23.69 9.37
N PHE A 186 13.53 -22.57 10.03
CA PHE A 186 14.79 -22.47 10.76
C PHE A 186 14.74 -23.53 11.88
N PRO A 187 15.70 -24.47 11.94
CA PRO A 187 15.78 -25.50 12.97
C PRO A 187 16.20 -24.92 14.33
N MET A 188 16.37 -23.60 14.44
CA MET A 188 16.53 -22.90 15.70
C MET A 188 15.14 -22.73 16.31
N HIS A 189 14.82 -23.63 17.23
CA HIS A 189 13.78 -23.51 18.25
C HIS A 189 13.38 -22.05 18.50
N CYS A 190 12.07 -21.75 18.45
CA CYS A 190 11.55 -20.58 19.15
C CYS A 190 12.20 -20.59 20.54
N VAL A 191 12.98 -19.55 20.84
CA VAL A 191 13.68 -19.38 22.11
C VAL A 191 12.73 -19.77 23.23
N ASP A 192 13.17 -20.74 24.03
CA ASP A 192 12.39 -21.56 24.95
C ASP A 192 11.17 -20.87 25.56
N LEU A 193 9.98 -21.29 25.14
CA LEU A 193 8.75 -21.17 25.92
C LEU A 193 8.58 -22.33 26.92
N HIS A 194 9.61 -23.18 27.08
CA HIS A 194 9.67 -24.18 28.14
C HIS A 194 10.42 -23.64 29.36
N SER A 195 9.75 -22.82 30.18
CA SER A 195 10.07 -22.80 31.61
C SER A 195 8.98 -23.55 32.39
N THR A 196 9.32 -24.80 32.70
CA THR A 196 8.93 -25.52 33.93
C THR A 196 7.44 -25.73 34.22
N ALA A 197 6.93 -26.90 33.84
CA ALA A 197 5.98 -27.62 34.68
C ALA A 197 6.68 -28.90 35.16
N PRO A 198 6.89 -29.10 36.48
CA PRO A 198 7.50 -30.31 37.00
C PRO A 198 6.53 -31.48 36.80
N LYS A 199 7.05 -32.61 36.29
CA LYS A 199 6.30 -33.86 36.24
C LYS A 199 6.14 -34.38 37.68
N LEU A 200 4.90 -34.54 38.11
CA LEU A 200 4.49 -35.39 39.23
C LEU A 200 4.25 -36.82 38.71
#